data_AF-A0A367GJB7-F1
#
_entry.id   AF-A0A367GJB7-F1
#
_cell.length_a   1.000
_cell.length_b   1.000
_cell.length_c   1.000
_cell.angle_alpha   90.00
_cell.angle_beta   90.00
_cell.angle_gamma   90.00
#
_symmetry.space_group_name_H-M   'P 1'
#
loop_
_entity.id
_entity.type
_entity.pdbx_description
1 polymer ?
#
loop_
_entity_poly.entity_id
_entity_poly.type
_entity_poly.pdbx_seq_one_letter_code
_entity_poly.pdbx_strand_id
1 'polypeptide(L)'
;MQTVFDFTVPGSAVSYRRSTGAGFVDAAALQDAPRLHTPQMAANWQPMWWYGGWCAGFAAGPRGVAASPAPCLPAADLAGRELPVWFRADLPGEGTYQVSLRLCGRGGPVRVFAGRRRLMWQGTLTEGQVRELRFPLDVTPLVPDGETQPALNAAADLAVTGADLQAVCLQPAAMPRVFLMGDSTVTDQCAGLPYAPGSSYAGWGQMLGRFLPGDWCVSNHAHSGLTTESFTEGGHWAIVEPRLRAGDFCLLQFGHNDQKLPHLAARGGYTERLRGYLRAIRTRGAQPVLVTPLARNTWTADGRYNDLLAEYAAAVFDLGRQEQVPVIDLHGYAMEGICAEGRERSKRWFYPGDYTHTNDFGACRFAAFVAGRLCALAGRPAPAVPVREPSGPMLPLTPPADAAPTGETPFAVYETQQPDAPLTRADALCQITATLKLFPVNGYKSPFADVVGQAPFAGAVQSAVQSGLIPEHWTADGCLHPGQSVTLAEFLEVLRPGYAARRPLPAGAVADQAVQAGWIDAGADLNGVLTRAQGAAICRRVQI
;
A
#
# COMPACT_ATOMS: atom_id res chain seq x y z
N MET A 1 1.06 -4.57 -32.54
CA MET A 1 -0.07 -5.47 -32.84
C MET A 1 -1.19 -5.16 -31.85
N GLN A 2 -2.43 -5.11 -32.32
CA GLN A 2 -3.61 -4.93 -31.48
C GLN A 2 -4.11 -6.30 -31.04
N THR A 3 -4.36 -6.49 -29.74
CA THR A 3 -4.94 -7.71 -29.19
C THR A 3 -6.37 -7.43 -28.76
N VAL A 4 -7.32 -8.30 -29.09
CA VAL A 4 -8.75 -8.13 -28.80
C VAL A 4 -9.29 -9.40 -28.16
N PHE A 5 -10.05 -9.24 -27.08
CA PHE A 5 -10.79 -10.29 -26.38
C PHE A 5 -12.27 -9.91 -26.36
N ASP A 6 -13.14 -10.79 -26.85
CA ASP A 6 -14.60 -10.60 -26.86
C ASP A 6 -15.24 -11.68 -25.98
N PHE A 7 -15.81 -11.24 -24.85
CA PHE A 7 -16.43 -12.08 -23.85
C PHE A 7 -17.94 -12.26 -24.04
N THR A 8 -18.49 -11.75 -25.14
CA THR A 8 -19.88 -12.04 -25.55
C THR A 8 -19.97 -13.36 -26.33
N VAL A 9 -18.83 -13.88 -26.79
CA VAL A 9 -18.74 -15.19 -27.45
C VAL A 9 -18.74 -16.31 -26.41
N PRO A 10 -19.61 -17.34 -26.52
CA PRO A 10 -19.62 -18.48 -25.60
C PRO A 10 -18.24 -19.17 -25.48
N GLY A 11 -17.83 -19.51 -24.26
CA GLY A 11 -16.56 -20.22 -23.99
C GLY A 11 -15.30 -19.35 -24.00
N SER A 12 -15.42 -18.05 -24.30
CA SER A 12 -14.29 -17.10 -24.28
C SER A 12 -13.82 -16.70 -22.87
N ALA A 13 -14.71 -16.83 -21.88
CA ALA A 13 -14.41 -16.52 -20.49
C ALA A 13 -13.76 -17.72 -19.80
N VAL A 14 -12.44 -17.68 -19.69
CA VAL A 14 -11.64 -18.74 -19.08
C VAL A 14 -10.79 -18.18 -17.93
N SER A 15 -10.43 -19.03 -16.97
CA SER A 15 -9.48 -18.67 -15.92
C SER A 15 -8.12 -18.36 -16.53
N TYR A 16 -7.44 -17.34 -16.02
CA TYR A 16 -6.08 -17.04 -16.40
C TYR A 16 -5.15 -18.19 -16.04
N ARG A 17 -4.24 -18.54 -16.96
CA ARG A 17 -3.13 -19.46 -16.74
C ARG A 17 -1.88 -18.86 -17.37
N ARG A 18 -0.70 -19.08 -16.76
CA ARG A 18 0.58 -18.67 -17.35
C ARG A 18 0.81 -19.24 -18.75
N SER A 19 0.25 -20.42 -19.04
CA SER A 19 0.34 -21.05 -20.35
C SER A 19 -0.54 -20.40 -21.42
N THR A 20 -1.66 -19.77 -21.03
CA THR A 20 -2.56 -19.09 -21.98
C THR A 20 -2.25 -17.61 -22.13
N GLY A 21 -1.60 -17.01 -21.12
CA GLY A 21 -1.20 -15.59 -21.13
C GLY A 21 -2.36 -14.61 -21.08
N ALA A 22 -3.62 -15.06 -20.96
CA ALA A 22 -4.78 -14.22 -20.76
C ALA A 22 -5.94 -15.00 -20.13
N GLY A 23 -6.79 -14.30 -19.37
CA GLY A 23 -8.00 -14.84 -18.77
C GLY A 23 -8.45 -14.07 -17.53
N PHE A 24 -9.47 -14.58 -16.85
CA PHE A 24 -10.00 -14.02 -15.61
C PHE A 24 -9.30 -14.61 -14.39
N VAL A 25 -8.96 -13.77 -13.41
CA VAL A 25 -8.27 -14.20 -12.19
C VAL A 25 -9.29 -14.70 -11.17
N ASP A 26 -9.21 -15.99 -10.88
CA ASP A 26 -9.94 -16.70 -9.83
C ASP A 26 -8.95 -17.41 -8.88
N ALA A 27 -9.44 -18.24 -7.96
CA ALA A 27 -8.59 -19.00 -7.04
C ALA A 27 -7.61 -19.93 -7.76
N ALA A 28 -8.01 -20.50 -8.90
CA ALA A 28 -7.17 -21.40 -9.68
C ALA A 28 -6.05 -20.66 -10.42
N ALA A 29 -6.31 -19.45 -10.91
CA ALA A 29 -5.30 -18.57 -11.50
C ALA A 29 -4.24 -18.17 -10.47
N LEU A 30 -4.65 -17.89 -9.23
CA LEU A 30 -3.76 -17.53 -8.12
C LEU A 30 -2.86 -18.69 -7.68
N GLN A 31 -3.39 -19.92 -7.67
CA GLN A 31 -2.58 -21.13 -7.46
C GLN A 31 -1.56 -21.35 -8.60
N ASP A 32 -1.96 -21.11 -9.85
CA ASP A 32 -1.08 -21.25 -11.02
C ASP A 32 0.01 -20.17 -11.06
N ALA A 33 -0.29 -18.96 -10.63
CA ALA A 33 0.61 -17.81 -10.65
C ALA A 33 0.69 -17.12 -9.27
N PRO A 34 1.46 -17.67 -8.30
CA PRO A 34 1.52 -17.14 -6.94
C PRO A 34 1.96 -15.68 -6.82
N ARG A 35 2.73 -15.16 -7.81
CA ARG A 35 3.11 -13.73 -7.86
C ARG A 35 1.91 -12.77 -7.95
N LEU A 36 0.73 -13.25 -8.33
CA LEU A 36 -0.50 -12.46 -8.30
C LEU A 36 -0.95 -12.13 -6.86
N HIS A 37 -0.47 -12.87 -5.85
CA HIS A 37 -0.65 -12.53 -4.44
C HIS A 37 0.34 -11.48 -3.93
N THR A 38 1.45 -11.25 -4.63
CA THR A 38 2.48 -10.31 -4.19
C THR A 38 1.88 -8.89 -4.20
N PRO A 39 1.82 -8.21 -3.04
CA PRO A 39 1.36 -6.83 -2.97
C PRO A 39 2.14 -5.96 -3.95
N GLN A 40 1.47 -4.98 -4.57
CA GLN A 40 2.06 -4.01 -5.50
C GLN A 40 2.63 -4.58 -6.80
N MET A 41 2.48 -5.88 -7.06
CA MET A 41 2.88 -6.48 -8.33
C MET A 41 1.72 -6.58 -9.31
N ALA A 42 0.54 -7.00 -8.85
CA ALA A 42 -0.62 -7.27 -9.69
C ALA A 42 -1.74 -6.24 -9.45
N ALA A 43 -3.01 -6.65 -9.56
CA ALA A 43 -4.17 -5.76 -9.43
C ALA A 43 -4.44 -5.20 -8.02
N ASN A 44 -3.60 -5.52 -7.03
CA ASN A 44 -3.68 -5.00 -5.66
C ASN A 44 -5.00 -5.33 -4.94
N TRP A 45 -5.56 -6.51 -5.22
CA TRP A 45 -6.73 -7.06 -4.52
C TRP A 45 -6.29 -8.16 -3.56
N GLN A 46 -6.78 -8.13 -2.32
CA GLN A 46 -6.45 -9.12 -1.31
C GLN A 46 -7.72 -9.61 -0.60
N PRO A 47 -7.95 -10.92 -0.48
CA PRO A 47 -9.03 -11.41 0.36
C PRO A 47 -8.76 -11.05 1.82
N MET A 48 -9.82 -10.84 2.61
CA MET A 48 -9.65 -10.75 4.06
C MET A 48 -9.02 -12.06 4.56
N TRP A 49 -8.07 -11.94 5.50
CA TRP A 49 -7.25 -13.07 5.93
C TRP A 49 -8.10 -14.24 6.48
N TRP A 50 -9.28 -13.97 7.04
CA TRP A 50 -10.16 -14.99 7.63
C TRP A 50 -11.00 -15.77 6.61
N TYR A 51 -10.98 -15.41 5.32
CA TYR A 51 -11.70 -16.18 4.30
C TYR A 51 -10.94 -17.42 3.81
N GLY A 52 -9.72 -17.66 4.33
CA GLY A 52 -8.92 -18.84 4.01
C GLY A 52 -8.46 -18.92 2.55
N GLY A 53 -8.57 -17.82 1.79
CA GLY A 53 -8.17 -17.76 0.39
C GLY A 53 -8.96 -16.74 -0.42
N TRP A 54 -8.81 -16.81 -1.74
CA TRP A 54 -9.46 -15.91 -2.68
C TRP A 54 -10.99 -16.07 -2.67
N CYS A 55 -11.72 -14.97 -2.49
CA CYS A 55 -13.16 -14.98 -2.24
C CYS A 55 -14.01 -14.44 -3.42
N ALA A 56 -13.39 -14.25 -4.60
CA ALA A 56 -14.06 -13.79 -5.82
C ALA A 56 -13.85 -14.78 -6.98
N GLY A 57 -14.83 -14.90 -7.86
CA GLY A 57 -14.74 -15.62 -9.12
C GLY A 57 -15.31 -14.77 -10.24
N PHE A 58 -15.56 -15.42 -11.37
CA PHE A 58 -16.25 -14.81 -12.50
C PHE A 58 -17.37 -15.71 -13.01
N ALA A 59 -18.37 -15.12 -13.63
CA ALA A 59 -19.45 -15.83 -14.31
C ALA A 59 -19.70 -15.18 -15.66
N ALA A 60 -19.67 -15.99 -16.71
CA ALA A 60 -20.09 -15.57 -18.04
C ALA A 60 -21.62 -15.57 -18.14
N GLY A 61 -22.16 -14.57 -18.82
CA GLY A 61 -23.58 -14.46 -19.10
C GLY A 61 -23.83 -13.76 -20.44
N PRO A 62 -25.10 -13.60 -20.85
CA PRO A 62 -25.46 -12.99 -22.13
C PRO A 62 -25.03 -11.51 -22.26
N ARG A 63 -24.67 -10.87 -21.13
CA ARG A 63 -24.22 -9.47 -21.09
C ARG A 63 -22.70 -9.31 -21.00
N GLY A 64 -21.93 -10.38 -20.94
CA GLY A 64 -20.48 -10.37 -20.70
C GLY A 64 -20.10 -11.16 -19.44
N VAL A 65 -18.98 -10.80 -18.82
CA VAL A 65 -18.45 -11.49 -17.64
C VAL A 65 -18.54 -10.59 -16.42
N ALA A 66 -19.18 -11.07 -15.37
CA ALA A 66 -19.30 -10.37 -14.09
C ALA A 66 -18.57 -11.12 -12.98
N ALA A 67 -18.27 -10.40 -11.90
CA ALA A 67 -17.77 -11.02 -10.68
C ALA A 67 -18.84 -11.94 -10.07
N SER A 68 -18.41 -13.08 -9.56
CA SER A 68 -19.23 -13.99 -8.75
C SER A 68 -18.60 -14.16 -7.37
N PRO A 69 -19.40 -14.24 -6.28
CA PRO A 69 -18.84 -14.54 -4.97
C PRO A 69 -18.39 -16.00 -4.91
N ALA A 70 -17.25 -16.27 -4.26
CA ALA A 70 -16.85 -17.63 -3.93
C ALA A 70 -17.76 -18.18 -2.80
N PRO A 71 -17.94 -19.51 -2.68
CA PRO A 71 -18.76 -20.10 -1.62
C PRO A 71 -18.33 -19.76 -0.18
N CYS A 72 -17.05 -19.41 0.01
CA CYS A 72 -16.52 -19.00 1.31
C CYS A 72 -16.92 -17.59 1.74
N LEU A 73 -17.47 -16.76 0.85
CA LEU A 73 -17.80 -15.36 1.14
C LEU A 73 -19.21 -15.23 1.71
N PRO A 74 -19.38 -14.76 2.96
CA PRO A 74 -20.70 -14.54 3.54
C PRO A 74 -21.48 -13.48 2.77
N ALA A 75 -22.76 -13.74 2.48
CA ALA A 75 -23.62 -12.78 1.77
C ALA A 75 -23.78 -11.46 2.54
N ALA A 76 -23.72 -11.49 3.88
CA ALA A 76 -23.78 -10.30 4.72
C ALA A 76 -22.59 -9.36 4.49
N ASP A 77 -21.41 -9.90 4.17
CA ASP A 77 -20.19 -9.10 3.95
C ASP A 77 -20.22 -8.35 2.60
N LEU A 78 -21.14 -8.71 1.70
CA LEU A 78 -21.37 -7.99 0.44
C LEU A 78 -22.25 -6.75 0.59
N ALA A 79 -22.90 -6.54 1.74
CA ALA A 79 -23.76 -5.38 1.95
C ALA A 79 -22.96 -4.06 1.82
N GLY A 80 -23.27 -3.27 0.79
CA GLY A 80 -22.57 -2.00 0.50
C GLY A 80 -21.16 -2.17 -0.06
N ARG A 81 -20.77 -3.38 -0.47
CA ARG A 81 -19.46 -3.71 -1.02
C ARG A 81 -19.57 -4.35 -2.39
N GLU A 82 -18.47 -4.37 -3.13
CA GLU A 82 -18.43 -4.85 -4.51
C GLU A 82 -17.34 -5.91 -4.66
N LEU A 83 -17.54 -6.86 -5.57
CA LEU A 83 -16.46 -7.73 -6.04
C LEU A 83 -15.98 -7.24 -7.42
N PRO A 84 -14.67 -7.16 -7.65
CA PRO A 84 -14.15 -6.90 -8.99
C PRO A 84 -14.19 -8.18 -9.83
N VAL A 85 -14.60 -8.06 -11.09
CA VAL A 85 -14.16 -9.01 -12.12
C VAL A 85 -12.76 -8.57 -12.54
N TRP A 86 -11.78 -9.46 -12.40
CA TRP A 86 -10.38 -9.19 -12.74
C TRP A 86 -10.01 -9.96 -13.99
N PHE A 87 -9.79 -9.25 -15.09
CA PHE A 87 -9.20 -9.79 -16.31
C PHE A 87 -7.71 -9.46 -16.36
N ARG A 88 -6.89 -10.43 -16.73
CA ARG A 88 -5.45 -10.28 -16.92
C ARG A 88 -5.06 -10.73 -18.33
N ALA A 89 -4.17 -9.98 -18.97
CA ALA A 89 -3.47 -10.41 -20.18
C ALA A 89 -2.00 -10.02 -20.09
N ASP A 90 -1.11 -10.97 -20.37
CA ASP A 90 0.32 -10.75 -20.49
C ASP A 90 0.62 -9.87 -21.70
N LEU A 91 1.61 -9.00 -21.54
CA LEU A 91 2.02 -8.00 -22.52
C LEU A 91 3.45 -8.31 -23.00
N PRO A 92 3.81 -7.89 -24.22
CA PRO A 92 5.12 -8.19 -24.79
C PRO A 92 6.30 -7.60 -24.01
N GLY A 93 6.05 -6.61 -23.14
CA GLY A 93 7.07 -6.05 -22.26
C GLY A 93 6.68 -4.70 -21.68
N GLU A 94 7.70 -4.00 -21.19
CA GLU A 94 7.59 -2.63 -20.69
C GLU A 94 7.04 -1.66 -21.74
N GLY A 95 6.23 -0.69 -21.32
CA GLY A 95 5.82 0.43 -22.15
C GLY A 95 4.46 1.00 -21.77
N THR A 96 3.98 1.90 -22.62
CA THR A 96 2.63 2.47 -22.52
C THR A 96 1.70 1.80 -23.53
N TYR A 97 0.48 1.52 -23.08
CA TYR A 97 -0.53 0.81 -23.84
C TYR A 97 -1.84 1.60 -23.82
N GLN A 98 -2.53 1.64 -24.95
CA GLN A 98 -3.92 2.03 -25.00
C GLN A 98 -4.79 0.83 -24.66
N VAL A 99 -5.63 0.98 -23.64
CA VAL A 99 -6.67 0.02 -23.30
C VAL A 99 -8.01 0.57 -23.78
N SER A 100 -8.81 -0.29 -24.42
CA SER A 100 -10.24 -0.04 -24.67
C SER A 100 -11.07 -1.15 -24.03
N LEU A 101 -12.11 -0.77 -23.28
CA LEU A 101 -13.03 -1.71 -22.66
C LEU A 101 -14.44 -1.46 -23.18
N ARG A 102 -15.21 -2.54 -23.32
CA ARG A 102 -16.66 -2.49 -23.48
C ARG A 102 -17.32 -3.11 -22.26
N LEU A 103 -18.21 -2.36 -21.62
CA LEU A 103 -18.92 -2.76 -20.39
C LEU A 103 -20.42 -2.78 -20.63
N CYS A 104 -21.15 -3.59 -19.87
CA CYS A 104 -22.61 -3.55 -19.77
C CYS A 104 -23.03 -3.30 -18.31
N GLY A 105 -23.81 -2.25 -18.07
CA GLY A 105 -24.23 -1.84 -16.73
C GLY A 105 -25.18 -2.85 -16.07
N ARG A 106 -25.05 -3.00 -14.75
CA ARG A 106 -25.97 -3.80 -13.90
C ARG A 106 -26.95 -2.96 -13.08
N GLY A 107 -27.08 -1.66 -13.37
CA GLY A 107 -27.97 -0.76 -12.66
C GLY A 107 -27.36 -0.21 -11.37
N GLY A 108 -26.32 0.61 -11.48
CA GLY A 108 -25.66 1.16 -10.30
C GLY A 108 -24.29 1.80 -10.56
N PRO A 109 -23.53 2.09 -9.49
CA PRO A 109 -22.16 2.57 -9.58
C PRO A 109 -21.27 1.55 -10.30
N VAL A 110 -20.36 2.05 -11.14
CA VAL A 110 -19.38 1.22 -11.85
C VAL A 110 -18.01 1.85 -11.70
N ARG A 111 -16.98 1.04 -11.47
CA ARG A 111 -15.58 1.47 -11.40
C ARG A 111 -14.72 0.58 -12.28
N VAL A 112 -13.72 1.20 -12.90
CA VAL A 112 -12.71 0.53 -13.71
C VAL A 112 -11.34 0.90 -13.18
N PHE A 113 -10.57 -0.13 -12.87
CA PHE A 113 -9.19 -0.02 -12.42
C PHE A 113 -8.24 -0.71 -13.39
N ALA A 114 -7.01 -0.22 -13.48
CA ALA A 114 -5.98 -0.83 -14.30
C ALA A 114 -4.60 -0.83 -13.62
N GLY A 115 -3.78 -1.84 -13.95
CA GLY A 115 -2.51 -2.10 -13.28
C GLY A 115 -2.73 -2.33 -11.79
N ARG A 116 -1.96 -1.63 -10.95
CA ARG A 116 -2.00 -1.76 -9.48
C ARG A 116 -3.17 -1.03 -8.81
N ARG A 117 -4.40 -1.29 -9.27
CA ARG A 117 -5.65 -0.65 -8.79
C ARG A 117 -5.72 0.86 -9.06
N ARG A 118 -5.09 1.35 -10.13
CA ARG A 118 -5.24 2.77 -10.53
C ARG A 118 -6.63 3.01 -11.11
N LEU A 119 -7.34 4.01 -10.60
CA LEU A 119 -8.70 4.31 -11.04
C LEU A 119 -8.67 5.00 -12.40
N MET A 120 -9.30 4.36 -13.39
CA MET A 120 -9.35 4.87 -14.77
C MET A 120 -10.70 5.46 -15.12
N TRP A 121 -11.77 4.91 -14.55
CA TRP A 121 -13.11 5.45 -14.73
C TRP A 121 -14.02 5.12 -13.55
N GLN A 122 -14.94 6.02 -13.22
CA GLN A 122 -16.06 5.74 -12.32
C GLN A 122 -17.27 6.56 -12.75
N GLY A 123 -18.43 5.89 -12.72
CA GLY A 123 -19.71 6.48 -13.09
C GLY A 123 -20.88 5.66 -12.54
N THR A 124 -22.05 5.87 -13.13
CA THR A 124 -23.25 5.08 -12.89
C THR A 124 -23.75 4.62 -14.26
N LEU A 125 -24.08 3.35 -14.41
CA LEU A 125 -24.69 2.80 -15.62
C LEU A 125 -26.05 2.21 -15.27
N THR A 126 -27.06 2.48 -16.10
CA THR A 126 -28.34 1.78 -15.99
C THR A 126 -28.17 0.33 -16.42
N GLU A 127 -29.10 -0.52 -15.99
CA GLU A 127 -29.06 -1.93 -16.39
C GLU A 127 -29.12 -2.06 -17.93
N GLY A 128 -28.24 -2.89 -18.51
CA GLY A 128 -28.15 -3.09 -19.95
C GLY A 128 -27.43 -1.99 -20.73
N GLN A 129 -27.11 -0.85 -20.11
CA GLN A 129 -26.41 0.25 -20.79
C GLN A 129 -25.00 -0.19 -21.18
N VAL A 130 -24.70 -0.16 -22.47
CA VAL A 130 -23.36 -0.42 -22.98
C VAL A 130 -22.51 0.86 -22.89
N ARG A 131 -21.29 0.71 -22.41
CA ARG A 131 -20.32 1.80 -22.29
C ARG A 131 -18.97 1.35 -22.84
N GLU A 132 -18.44 2.11 -23.79
CA GLU A 132 -17.07 1.97 -24.23
C GLU A 132 -16.19 3.00 -23.50
N LEU A 133 -15.01 2.54 -23.08
CA LEU A 133 -14.03 3.33 -22.35
C LEU A 133 -12.67 3.16 -23.00
N ARG A 134 -11.89 4.23 -23.03
CA ARG A 134 -10.52 4.23 -23.54
C ARG A 134 -9.62 4.98 -22.57
N PHE A 135 -8.55 4.35 -22.12
CA PHE A 135 -7.60 4.94 -21.17
C PHE A 135 -6.19 4.37 -21.35
N PRO A 136 -5.16 5.10 -20.92
CA PRO A 136 -3.78 4.67 -21.05
C PRO A 136 -3.34 3.78 -19.88
N LEU A 137 -2.46 2.81 -20.12
CA LEU A 137 -1.88 1.91 -19.13
C LEU A 137 -0.36 1.98 -19.21
N ASP A 138 0.29 2.29 -18.09
CA ASP A 138 1.74 2.23 -17.94
C ASP A 138 2.14 0.88 -17.38
N VAL A 139 3.13 0.25 -18.01
CA VAL A 139 3.77 -1.00 -17.62
C VAL A 139 5.24 -0.70 -17.46
N THR A 140 5.65 -0.38 -16.24
CA THR A 140 7.02 -0.02 -15.89
C THR A 140 7.46 -0.87 -14.69
N PRO A 141 8.74 -1.28 -14.58
CA PRO A 141 9.22 -1.92 -13.38
C PRO A 141 8.98 -1.05 -12.14
N LEU A 142 8.88 -1.69 -10.98
CA LEU A 142 8.92 -1.04 -9.68
C LEU A 142 9.70 -1.92 -8.71
N VAL A 143 10.10 -1.38 -7.57
CA VAL A 143 10.71 -2.16 -6.49
C VAL A 143 9.59 -2.54 -5.54
N PRO A 144 9.10 -3.80 -5.49
CA PRO A 144 7.99 -4.16 -4.62
C PRO A 144 8.33 -3.95 -3.15
N ASP A 145 7.34 -3.69 -2.31
CA ASP A 145 7.55 -3.59 -0.87
C ASP A 145 8.19 -4.89 -0.32
N GLY A 146 9.29 -4.73 0.42
CA GLY A 146 10.07 -5.83 0.99
C GLY A 146 11.10 -6.44 0.04
N GLU A 147 11.17 -5.99 -1.21
CA GLU A 147 12.15 -6.43 -2.21
C GLU A 147 13.25 -5.38 -2.41
N THR A 148 14.42 -5.84 -2.88
CA THR A 148 15.57 -4.96 -3.19
C THR A 148 15.84 -4.82 -4.69
N GLN A 149 15.13 -5.60 -5.51
CA GLN A 149 15.32 -5.64 -6.96
C GLN A 149 14.07 -5.14 -7.67
N PRO A 150 14.22 -4.34 -8.75
CA PRO A 150 13.11 -4.00 -9.62
C PRO A 150 12.47 -5.26 -10.21
N ALA A 151 11.14 -5.31 -10.18
CA ALA A 151 10.36 -6.35 -10.81
C ALA A 151 9.41 -5.74 -11.86
N LEU A 152 9.37 -6.37 -13.03
CA LEU A 152 8.44 -6.02 -14.10
C LEU A 152 7.23 -6.97 -14.05
N ASN A 153 6.03 -6.41 -13.86
CA ASN A 153 4.78 -7.09 -14.18
C ASN A 153 4.37 -6.72 -15.60
N ALA A 154 4.81 -7.49 -16.59
CA ALA A 154 4.50 -7.25 -18.00
C ALA A 154 3.08 -7.73 -18.34
N ALA A 155 2.05 -7.07 -17.77
CA ALA A 155 0.66 -7.44 -17.99
C ALA A 155 -0.31 -6.27 -17.85
N ALA A 156 -1.46 -6.42 -18.51
CA ALA A 156 -2.64 -5.61 -18.30
C ALA A 156 -3.53 -6.28 -17.27
N ASP A 157 -3.44 -5.82 -16.02
CA ASP A 157 -4.39 -6.16 -14.97
C ASP A 157 -5.56 -5.18 -15.00
N LEU A 158 -6.77 -5.67 -15.29
CA LEU A 158 -7.97 -4.87 -15.51
C LEU A 158 -9.08 -5.35 -14.56
N ALA A 159 -9.56 -4.47 -13.69
CA ALA A 159 -10.61 -4.82 -12.73
C ALA A 159 -11.84 -3.92 -12.88
N VAL A 160 -13.03 -4.53 -12.90
CA VAL A 160 -14.31 -3.83 -13.07
C VAL A 160 -15.26 -4.20 -11.93
N THR A 161 -15.90 -3.21 -11.31
CA THR A 161 -16.99 -3.43 -10.34
C THR A 161 -18.31 -2.89 -10.89
N GLY A 162 -19.43 -3.53 -10.53
CA GLY A 162 -20.79 -3.05 -10.85
C GLY A 162 -21.24 -3.19 -12.31
N ALA A 163 -20.43 -3.79 -13.18
CA ALA A 163 -20.75 -4.01 -14.59
C ALA A 163 -20.22 -5.37 -15.09
N ASP A 164 -20.82 -5.88 -16.16
CA ASP A 164 -20.30 -7.00 -16.94
C ASP A 164 -19.22 -6.49 -17.92
N LEU A 165 -18.07 -7.16 -17.99
CA LEU A 165 -17.01 -6.90 -18.97
C LEU A 165 -17.33 -7.65 -20.28
N GLN A 166 -17.53 -6.92 -21.36
CA GLN A 166 -17.87 -7.49 -22.68
C GLN A 166 -16.67 -7.67 -23.58
N ALA A 167 -15.72 -6.74 -23.58
CA ALA A 167 -14.55 -6.84 -24.43
C ALA A 167 -13.37 -6.04 -23.87
N VAL A 168 -12.17 -6.48 -24.21
CA VAL A 168 -10.89 -5.82 -23.91
C VAL A 168 -10.10 -5.70 -25.21
N CYS A 169 -9.56 -4.53 -25.48
CA CYS A 169 -8.58 -4.32 -26.53
C CYS A 169 -7.32 -3.66 -25.97
N LEU A 170 -6.17 -4.21 -26.31
CA LEU A 170 -4.85 -3.77 -25.87
C LEU A 170 -4.00 -3.43 -27.10
N GLN A 171 -3.41 -2.25 -27.10
CA GLN A 171 -2.53 -1.81 -28.18
C GLN A 171 -1.35 -1.02 -27.60
N PRO A 172 -0.09 -1.35 -27.94
CA PRO A 172 1.04 -0.48 -27.63
C PRO A 172 0.82 0.92 -28.21
N ALA A 173 1.05 1.96 -27.41
CA ALA A 173 0.84 3.32 -27.83
C ALA A 173 1.85 4.24 -27.13
N ALA A 174 2.63 4.99 -27.90
CA ALA A 174 3.54 5.99 -27.33
C ALA A 174 2.75 7.21 -26.89
N MET A 175 2.93 7.63 -25.63
CA MET A 175 2.24 8.78 -25.06
C MET A 175 3.07 9.41 -23.93
N PRO A 176 2.92 10.72 -23.68
CA PRO A 176 3.55 11.38 -22.55
C PRO A 176 3.18 10.72 -21.23
N ARG A 177 4.14 10.64 -20.32
CA ARG A 177 3.94 10.12 -18.98
C ARG A 177 3.91 11.21 -17.93
N VAL A 178 3.10 10.96 -16.91
CA VAL A 178 3.11 11.69 -15.65
C VAL A 178 3.71 10.76 -14.61
N PHE A 179 5.02 10.92 -14.37
CA PHE A 179 5.75 10.19 -13.34
C PHE A 179 5.46 10.77 -11.97
N LEU A 180 5.14 9.90 -11.01
CA LEU A 180 4.87 10.30 -9.64
C LEU A 180 5.95 9.71 -8.72
N MET A 181 6.59 10.58 -7.94
CA MET A 181 7.55 10.21 -6.92
C MET A 181 7.06 10.71 -5.57
N GLY A 182 6.96 9.83 -4.58
CA GLY A 182 6.43 10.20 -3.28
C GLY A 182 6.28 9.04 -2.30
N ASP A 183 5.46 9.28 -1.28
CA ASP A 183 5.26 8.39 -0.13
C ASP A 183 3.89 7.65 -0.15
N SER A 184 3.44 7.16 1.01
CA SER A 184 2.17 6.43 1.19
C SER A 184 0.92 7.23 0.80
N THR A 185 1.00 8.56 0.77
CA THR A 185 -0.12 9.43 0.36
C THR A 185 -0.25 9.56 -1.15
N VAL A 186 0.74 9.05 -1.91
CA VAL A 186 0.79 9.07 -3.38
C VAL A 186 0.66 7.66 -3.99
N THR A 187 1.19 6.64 -3.30
CA THR A 187 1.32 5.25 -3.77
C THR A 187 0.01 4.56 -4.20
N ASP A 188 0.18 3.52 -5.01
CA ASP A 188 -0.86 2.53 -5.35
C ASP A 188 -0.99 1.52 -4.19
N GLN A 189 -2.14 1.52 -3.50
CA GLN A 189 -2.41 0.72 -2.32
C GLN A 189 -3.21 -0.56 -2.65
N CYS A 190 -3.10 -1.58 -1.81
CA CYS A 190 -3.99 -2.75 -1.87
C CYS A 190 -5.40 -2.44 -1.34
N ALA A 191 -6.38 -3.24 -1.75
CA ALA A 191 -7.73 -3.21 -1.21
C ALA A 191 -8.20 -4.62 -0.82
N GLY A 192 -8.91 -4.69 0.31
CA GLY A 192 -9.57 -5.89 0.79
C GLY A 192 -10.73 -6.31 -0.12
N LEU A 193 -10.98 -7.61 -0.22
CA LEU A 193 -12.18 -8.19 -0.83
C LEU A 193 -13.08 -8.78 0.25
N PRO A 194 -14.39 -8.44 0.26
CA PRO A 194 -15.09 -7.59 -0.71
C PRO A 194 -14.75 -6.10 -0.62
N TYR A 195 -14.67 -5.45 -1.78
CA TYR A 195 -14.12 -4.11 -1.96
C TYR A 195 -15.07 -3.02 -1.47
N ALA A 196 -14.51 -2.05 -0.75
CA ALA A 196 -15.22 -0.90 -0.25
C ALA A 196 -14.34 0.36 -0.26
N PRO A 197 -14.68 1.39 -1.06
CA PRO A 197 -13.84 2.58 -1.25
C PRO A 197 -13.47 3.32 0.06
N GLY A 198 -14.45 3.52 0.95
CA GLY A 198 -14.27 4.23 2.22
C GLY A 198 -13.47 3.48 3.29
N SER A 199 -13.20 2.18 3.08
CA SER A 199 -12.36 1.37 3.97
C SER A 199 -11.20 0.72 3.20
N SER A 200 -10.72 1.37 2.14
CA SER A 200 -9.53 0.98 1.39
C SER A 200 -8.55 2.14 1.40
N TYR A 201 -7.30 1.91 1.77
CA TYR A 201 -6.26 2.93 1.63
C TYR A 201 -6.08 3.28 0.16
N ALA A 202 -5.75 4.54 -0.15
CA ALA A 202 -5.38 4.96 -1.49
C ALA A 202 -4.52 6.21 -1.43
N GLY A 203 -3.46 6.27 -2.23
CA GLY A 203 -2.77 7.52 -2.52
C GLY A 203 -3.48 8.30 -3.64
N TRP A 204 -3.32 9.62 -3.67
CA TRP A 204 -3.92 10.43 -4.75
C TRP A 204 -3.35 10.09 -6.12
N GLY A 205 -2.09 9.63 -6.20
CA GLY A 205 -1.46 9.19 -7.44
C GLY A 205 -2.19 8.01 -8.09
N GLN A 206 -2.72 7.09 -7.26
CA GLN A 206 -3.54 5.96 -7.70
C GLN A 206 -4.83 6.42 -8.40
N MET A 207 -5.36 7.59 -8.03
CA MET A 207 -6.63 8.12 -8.56
C MET A 207 -6.44 9.12 -9.70
N LEU A 208 -5.21 9.55 -9.95
CA LEU A 208 -4.88 10.66 -10.85
C LEU A 208 -5.33 10.42 -12.29
N GLY A 209 -5.16 9.19 -12.80
CA GLY A 209 -5.43 8.85 -14.20
C GLY A 209 -6.85 9.18 -14.67
N ARG A 210 -7.84 9.05 -13.78
CA ARG A 210 -9.23 9.41 -14.06
C ARG A 210 -9.45 10.90 -14.35
N PHE A 211 -8.60 11.77 -13.80
CA PHE A 211 -8.75 13.22 -13.88
C PHE A 211 -7.79 13.87 -14.87
N LEU A 212 -7.01 13.09 -15.62
CA LEU A 212 -6.11 13.59 -16.65
C LEU A 212 -6.68 13.37 -18.06
N PRO A 213 -6.23 14.16 -19.06
CA PRO A 213 -6.50 13.88 -20.46
C PRO A 213 -6.15 12.44 -20.84
N GLY A 214 -6.97 11.81 -21.68
CA GLY A 214 -6.84 10.38 -22.03
C GLY A 214 -5.59 10.00 -22.84
N ASP A 215 -4.75 10.97 -23.18
CA ASP A 215 -3.46 10.82 -23.85
C ASP A 215 -2.26 11.01 -22.90
N TRP A 216 -2.48 11.14 -21.59
CA TRP A 216 -1.43 11.18 -20.57
C TRP A 216 -1.45 9.94 -19.70
N CYS A 217 -0.32 9.25 -19.61
CA CYS A 217 -0.21 8.00 -18.88
C CYS A 217 0.45 8.20 -17.52
N VAL A 218 -0.25 7.85 -16.44
CA VAL A 218 0.34 7.91 -15.10
C VAL A 218 1.36 6.78 -14.95
N SER A 219 2.54 7.07 -14.39
CA SER A 219 3.53 6.07 -13.97
C SER A 219 3.86 6.35 -12.49
N ASN A 220 3.27 5.57 -11.59
CA ASN A 220 3.32 5.86 -10.15
C ASN A 220 4.46 5.08 -9.48
N HIS A 221 5.53 5.77 -9.09
CA HIS A 221 6.69 5.16 -8.43
C HIS A 221 6.76 5.48 -6.93
N ALA A 222 5.76 6.15 -6.38
CA ALA A 222 5.66 6.38 -4.95
C ALA A 222 5.37 5.08 -4.20
N HIS A 223 6.01 4.89 -3.04
CA HIS A 223 5.80 3.73 -2.16
C HIS A 223 5.64 4.18 -0.71
N SER A 224 4.98 3.33 0.10
CA SER A 224 4.76 3.60 1.51
C SER A 224 6.09 3.75 2.25
N GLY A 225 6.19 4.77 3.12
CA GLY A 225 7.38 4.97 3.95
C GLY A 225 8.56 5.66 3.26
N LEU A 226 8.51 5.91 1.94
CA LEU A 226 9.63 6.55 1.23
C LEU A 226 9.89 7.97 1.72
N THR A 227 11.18 8.32 1.73
CA THR A 227 11.73 9.68 1.89
C THR A 227 12.40 10.09 0.58
N THR A 228 12.79 11.36 0.49
CA THR A 228 13.66 11.84 -0.60
C THR A 228 15.00 11.10 -0.68
N GLU A 229 15.45 10.45 0.40
CA GLU A 229 16.68 9.67 0.45
C GLU A 229 16.43 8.23 -0.01
N SER A 230 15.48 7.54 0.64
CA SER A 230 15.21 6.13 0.36
C SER A 230 14.62 5.90 -1.03
N PHE A 231 14.04 6.92 -1.67
CA PHE A 231 13.65 6.84 -3.08
C PHE A 231 14.86 6.64 -4.02
N THR A 232 16.02 7.21 -3.69
CA THR A 232 17.27 6.95 -4.43
C THR A 232 17.91 5.64 -3.99
N GLU A 233 18.12 5.47 -2.68
CA GLU A 233 18.84 4.31 -2.14
C GLU A 233 18.11 2.99 -2.37
N GLY A 234 16.77 3.02 -2.36
CA GLY A 234 15.92 1.88 -2.67
C GLY A 234 15.78 1.58 -4.16
N GLY A 235 16.50 2.29 -5.05
CA GLY A 235 16.53 2.00 -6.48
C GLY A 235 15.33 2.52 -7.29
N HIS A 236 14.35 3.19 -6.68
CA HIS A 236 13.18 3.73 -7.38
C HIS A 236 13.59 4.80 -8.41
N TRP A 237 14.52 5.68 -8.07
CA TRP A 237 15.04 6.69 -9.01
C TRP A 237 15.76 6.05 -10.21
N ALA A 238 16.50 4.96 -9.99
CA ALA A 238 17.19 4.24 -11.07
C ALA A 238 16.23 3.60 -12.09
N ILE A 239 14.96 3.39 -11.70
CA ILE A 239 13.90 3.02 -12.62
C ILE A 239 13.41 4.26 -13.39
N VAL A 240 13.10 5.35 -12.69
CA VAL A 240 12.48 6.54 -13.30
C VAL A 240 13.40 7.25 -14.28
N GLU A 241 14.62 7.59 -13.85
CA GLU A 241 15.54 8.47 -14.60
C GLU A 241 15.78 8.06 -16.06
N PRO A 242 16.16 6.80 -16.38
CA PRO A 242 16.45 6.40 -17.76
C PRO A 242 15.21 6.40 -18.66
N ARG A 243 14.01 6.52 -18.08
CA ARG A 243 12.72 6.46 -18.76
C ARG A 243 12.16 7.85 -19.08
N LEU A 244 12.71 8.89 -18.48
CA LEU A 244 12.26 10.27 -18.69
C LEU A 244 12.56 10.74 -20.12
N ARG A 245 11.59 11.44 -20.72
CA ARG A 245 11.69 11.99 -22.07
C ARG A 245 11.08 13.40 -22.12
N ALA A 246 11.39 14.13 -23.18
CA ALA A 246 10.73 15.39 -23.48
C ALA A 246 9.21 15.20 -23.60
N GLY A 247 8.45 16.08 -22.94
CA GLY A 247 6.99 16.02 -22.86
C GLY A 247 6.45 15.28 -21.63
N ASP A 248 7.30 14.54 -20.89
CA ASP A 248 6.89 13.93 -19.63
C ASP A 248 6.83 14.98 -18.50
N PHE A 249 5.92 14.75 -17.55
CA PHE A 249 5.85 15.47 -16.28
C PHE A 249 6.36 14.60 -15.15
N CYS A 250 7.08 15.18 -14.21
CA CYS A 250 7.58 14.50 -13.01
C CYS A 250 7.09 15.24 -11.76
N LEU A 251 6.11 14.67 -11.07
CA LEU A 251 5.53 15.23 -9.85
C LEU A 251 6.24 14.65 -8.64
N LEU A 252 6.81 15.51 -7.79
CA LEU A 252 7.51 15.12 -6.58
C LEU A 252 6.72 15.56 -5.35
N GLN A 253 6.29 14.60 -4.53
CA GLN A 253 5.63 14.86 -3.26
C GLN A 253 6.20 13.99 -2.13
N PHE A 254 7.04 14.59 -1.29
CA PHE A 254 7.66 13.96 -0.12
C PHE A 254 7.51 14.87 1.11
N GLY A 255 7.86 14.38 2.30
CA GLY A 255 7.84 15.17 3.54
C GLY A 255 7.34 14.38 4.75
N HIS A 256 6.37 13.48 4.57
CA HIS A 256 5.75 12.74 5.68
C HIS A 256 6.75 11.88 6.47
N ASN A 257 7.69 11.26 5.75
CA ASN A 257 8.70 10.41 6.36
C ASN A 257 10.02 11.16 6.55
N ASP A 258 10.33 12.13 5.69
CA ASP A 258 11.49 13.01 5.81
C ASP A 258 11.49 13.76 7.14
N GLN A 259 10.34 14.28 7.60
CA GLN A 259 10.20 14.96 8.89
C GLN A 259 10.59 14.14 10.12
N LYS A 260 10.71 12.82 9.97
CA LYS A 260 11.07 11.89 11.06
C LYS A 260 12.59 11.71 11.16
N LEU A 261 13.35 12.23 10.20
CA LEU A 261 14.79 12.07 10.08
C LEU A 261 15.48 13.43 10.20
N PRO A 262 16.22 13.70 11.30
CA PRO A 262 16.84 15.00 11.52
C PRO A 262 17.75 15.49 10.38
N HIS A 263 18.46 14.59 9.69
CA HIS A 263 19.32 14.93 8.55
C HIS A 263 18.53 15.31 7.28
N LEU A 264 17.24 14.97 7.22
CA LEU A 264 16.30 15.39 6.17
C LEU A 264 15.42 16.56 6.64
N ALA A 265 15.98 17.46 7.45
CA ALA A 265 15.32 18.72 7.83
C ALA A 265 14.84 19.48 6.57
N ALA A 266 13.68 20.15 6.70
CA ALA A 266 12.98 20.78 5.58
C ALA A 266 13.88 21.72 4.74
N ARG A 267 14.65 22.59 5.38
CA ARG A 267 15.61 23.53 4.74
C ARG A 267 17.05 23.02 4.77
N GLY A 268 17.23 21.72 4.52
CA GLY A 268 18.52 21.06 4.47
C GLY A 268 18.45 19.85 3.54
N GLY A 269 18.77 18.67 4.07
CA GLY A 269 18.90 17.43 3.30
C GLY A 269 17.67 17.07 2.45
N TYR A 270 16.47 17.42 2.90
CA TYR A 270 15.22 17.26 2.12
C TYR A 270 15.24 18.09 0.82
N THR A 271 15.38 19.42 0.94
CA THR A 271 15.44 20.31 -0.26
C THR A 271 16.67 20.08 -1.12
N GLU A 272 17.80 19.69 -0.54
CA GLU A 272 19.01 19.34 -1.30
C GLU A 272 18.79 18.14 -2.22
N ARG A 273 18.12 17.09 -1.72
CA ARG A 273 17.76 15.92 -2.52
C ARG A 273 16.74 16.24 -3.60
N LEU A 274 15.69 16.99 -3.26
CA LEU A 274 14.73 17.47 -4.25
C LEU A 274 15.45 18.24 -5.38
N ARG A 275 16.36 19.15 -5.05
CA ARG A 275 17.16 19.88 -6.04
C ARG A 275 17.96 18.96 -6.96
N GLY A 276 18.51 17.86 -6.43
CA GLY A 276 19.15 16.80 -7.22
C GLY A 276 18.21 16.21 -8.27
N TYR A 277 17.00 15.80 -7.87
CA TYR A 277 15.99 15.29 -8.79
C TYR A 277 15.57 16.33 -9.83
N LEU A 278 15.33 17.58 -9.41
CA LEU A 278 14.93 18.67 -10.33
C LEU A 278 15.96 18.88 -11.45
N ARG A 279 17.25 18.86 -11.10
CA ARG A 279 18.35 18.96 -12.09
C ARG A 279 18.35 17.76 -13.03
N ALA A 280 18.27 16.55 -12.49
CA ALA A 280 18.31 15.33 -13.31
C ALA A 280 17.11 15.21 -14.26
N ILE A 281 15.89 15.55 -13.79
CA ILE A 281 14.66 15.59 -14.61
C ILE A 281 14.84 16.55 -15.80
N ARG A 282 15.35 17.77 -15.54
CA ARG A 282 15.62 18.76 -16.58
C ARG A 282 16.67 18.29 -17.59
N THR A 283 17.74 17.65 -17.12
CA THR A 283 18.78 17.07 -17.99
C THR A 283 18.19 16.01 -18.95
N ARG A 284 17.15 15.29 -18.54
CA ARG A 284 16.43 14.33 -19.39
C ARG A 284 15.34 14.96 -20.28
N GLY A 285 15.15 16.27 -20.20
CA GLY A 285 14.16 17.02 -20.97
C GLY A 285 12.72 16.94 -20.45
N ALA A 286 12.49 16.25 -19.34
CA ALA A 286 11.18 16.18 -18.69
C ALA A 286 10.90 17.43 -17.84
N GLN A 287 9.63 17.66 -17.52
CA GLN A 287 9.19 18.84 -16.77
C GLN A 287 8.98 18.50 -15.30
N PRO A 288 9.82 19.00 -14.37
CA PRO A 288 9.57 18.80 -12.95
C PRO A 288 8.43 19.68 -12.47
N VAL A 289 7.62 19.13 -11.56
CA VAL A 289 6.56 19.84 -10.82
C VAL A 289 6.67 19.43 -9.36
N LEU A 290 6.82 20.40 -8.48
CA LEU A 290 6.81 20.14 -7.05
C LEU A 290 5.36 20.10 -6.55
N VAL A 291 5.06 19.18 -5.65
CA VAL A 291 3.77 19.11 -4.96
C VAL A 291 4.06 19.12 -3.46
N THR A 292 3.47 20.08 -2.74
CA THR A 292 3.63 20.16 -1.28
C THR A 292 3.06 18.92 -0.60
N PRO A 293 3.61 18.44 0.53
CA PRO A 293 3.11 17.26 1.22
C PRO A 293 1.66 17.43 1.67
N LEU A 294 0.84 16.40 1.45
CA LEU A 294 -0.57 16.40 1.85
C LEU A 294 -0.75 16.73 3.34
N ALA A 295 -1.71 17.59 3.65
CA ALA A 295 -2.02 17.96 5.02
C ALA A 295 -2.74 16.83 5.78
N ARG A 296 -2.47 16.69 7.08
CA ARG A 296 -3.05 15.65 7.95
C ARG A 296 -4.30 16.16 8.65
N ASN A 297 -5.24 15.26 8.96
CA ASN A 297 -6.38 15.57 9.82
C ASN A 297 -6.01 15.51 11.31
N THR A 298 -5.03 16.33 11.72
CA THR A 298 -4.51 16.35 13.09
C THR A 298 -4.94 17.62 13.81
N TRP A 299 -5.33 17.44 15.07
CA TRP A 299 -5.85 18.51 15.93
C TRP A 299 -5.23 18.39 17.31
N THR A 300 -4.97 19.52 17.96
CA THR A 300 -4.50 19.59 19.34
C THR A 300 -5.65 19.27 20.32
N ALA A 301 -5.31 19.01 21.58
CA ALA A 301 -6.30 18.67 22.61
C ALA A 301 -7.34 19.80 22.86
N ASP A 302 -6.93 21.06 22.67
CA ASP A 302 -7.78 22.25 22.74
C ASP A 302 -8.55 22.54 21.44
N GLY A 303 -8.52 21.62 20.46
CA GLY A 303 -9.35 21.69 19.26
C GLY A 303 -8.84 22.62 18.16
N ARG A 304 -7.58 23.07 18.23
CA ARG A 304 -6.93 23.81 17.14
C ARG A 304 -6.35 22.85 16.11
N TYR A 305 -6.30 23.27 14.86
CA TYR A 305 -5.64 22.49 13.81
C TYR A 305 -4.14 22.37 14.12
N ASN A 306 -3.61 21.14 14.04
CA ASN A 306 -2.22 20.84 14.34
C ASN A 306 -1.48 20.56 13.03
N ASP A 307 -0.84 21.59 12.48
CA ASP A 307 -0.11 21.47 11.22
C ASP A 307 1.30 20.91 11.45
N LEU A 308 1.47 19.62 11.16
CA LEU A 308 2.73 18.90 11.33
C LEU A 308 3.66 19.00 10.12
N LEU A 309 3.24 19.65 9.03
CA LEU A 309 3.95 19.66 7.74
C LEU A 309 4.17 21.07 7.17
N ALA A 310 3.72 22.12 7.86
CA ALA A 310 3.90 23.53 7.48
C ALA A 310 5.33 23.86 7.03
N GLU A 311 6.35 23.44 7.79
CA GLU A 311 7.75 23.73 7.48
C GLU A 311 8.21 23.08 6.16
N TYR A 312 7.76 21.85 5.89
CA TYR A 312 8.07 21.13 4.66
C TYR A 312 7.33 21.74 3.46
N ALA A 313 6.05 22.11 3.63
CA ALA A 313 5.29 22.82 2.59
C ALA A 313 5.94 24.17 2.24
N ALA A 314 6.35 24.96 3.23
CA ALA A 314 7.07 26.22 3.03
C ALA A 314 8.42 26.02 2.32
N ALA A 315 9.17 24.99 2.70
CA ALA A 315 10.44 24.66 2.04
C ALA A 315 10.27 24.28 0.57
N VAL A 316 9.19 23.57 0.21
CA VAL A 316 8.85 23.25 -1.19
C VAL A 316 8.55 24.52 -2.00
N PHE A 317 7.81 25.48 -1.44
CA PHE A 317 7.55 26.77 -2.09
C PHE A 317 8.82 27.59 -2.31
N ASP A 318 9.69 27.66 -1.30
CA ASP A 318 10.95 28.37 -1.43
C ASP A 318 11.86 27.71 -2.47
N LEU A 319 11.94 26.38 -2.48
CA LEU A 319 12.67 25.63 -3.50
C LEU A 319 12.10 25.89 -4.90
N GLY A 320 10.77 25.85 -5.05
CA GLY A 320 10.11 26.15 -6.33
C GLY A 320 10.43 27.54 -6.85
N ARG A 321 10.48 28.55 -5.96
CA ARG A 321 10.90 29.92 -6.31
C ARG A 321 12.37 29.98 -6.71
N GLN A 322 13.25 29.36 -5.93
CA GLN A 322 14.70 29.36 -6.17
C GLN A 322 15.07 28.66 -7.48
N GLU A 323 14.47 27.51 -7.73
CA GLU A 323 14.77 26.67 -8.88
C GLU A 323 13.89 26.99 -10.09
N GLN A 324 12.94 27.94 -9.98
CA GLN A 324 11.96 28.27 -11.02
C GLN A 324 11.18 27.03 -11.49
N VAL A 325 10.65 26.27 -10.53
CA VAL A 325 9.84 25.07 -10.75
C VAL A 325 8.41 25.34 -10.26
N PRO A 326 7.37 24.99 -11.06
CA PRO A 326 5.99 25.12 -10.62
C PRO A 326 5.72 24.31 -9.35
N VAL A 327 4.93 24.88 -8.43
CA VAL A 327 4.49 24.23 -7.20
C VAL A 327 2.97 24.09 -7.21
N ILE A 328 2.49 22.87 -6.97
CA ILE A 328 1.08 22.56 -6.70
C ILE A 328 0.90 22.53 -5.18
N ASP A 329 0.09 23.46 -4.67
CA ASP A 329 -0.21 23.60 -3.24
C ASP A 329 -1.30 22.63 -2.77
N LEU A 330 -0.95 21.34 -2.75
CA LEU A 330 -1.84 20.32 -2.22
C LEU A 330 -2.01 20.44 -0.70
N HIS A 331 -1.01 20.96 0.01
CA HIS A 331 -1.02 21.12 1.45
C HIS A 331 -2.07 22.15 1.86
N GLY A 332 -2.00 23.36 1.31
CA GLY A 332 -2.96 24.44 1.56
C GLY A 332 -4.38 24.01 1.21
N TYR A 333 -4.58 23.43 0.02
CA TYR A 333 -5.90 22.93 -0.40
C TYR A 333 -6.50 21.90 0.57
N ALA A 334 -5.69 20.93 1.02
CA ALA A 334 -6.15 19.92 1.96
C ALA A 334 -6.42 20.51 3.35
N MET A 335 -5.50 21.32 3.87
CA MET A 335 -5.64 22.00 5.16
C MET A 335 -6.91 22.87 5.21
N GLU A 336 -7.12 23.72 4.20
CA GLU A 336 -8.30 24.58 4.11
C GLU A 336 -9.60 23.77 4.16
N GLY A 337 -9.65 22.67 3.41
CA GLY A 337 -10.80 21.75 3.44
C GLY A 337 -11.01 21.09 4.80
N ILE A 338 -9.93 20.62 5.44
CA ILE A 338 -9.99 19.97 6.76
C ILE A 338 -10.47 20.98 7.82
N CYS A 339 -9.92 22.19 7.82
CA CYS A 339 -10.31 23.26 8.73
C CYS A 339 -11.75 23.70 8.52
N ALA A 340 -12.20 23.85 7.28
CA ALA A 340 -13.56 24.27 6.95
C ALA A 340 -14.62 23.25 7.39
N GLU A 341 -14.30 21.95 7.32
CA GLU A 341 -15.23 20.89 7.74
C GLU A 341 -15.09 20.50 9.21
N GLY A 342 -13.95 20.82 9.82
CA GLY A 342 -13.59 20.40 11.16
C GLY A 342 -13.16 18.93 11.24
N ARG A 343 -12.66 18.54 12.42
CA ARG A 343 -12.11 17.21 12.71
C ARG A 343 -13.02 16.06 12.29
N GLU A 344 -14.29 16.11 12.67
CA GLU A 344 -15.21 14.97 12.54
C GLU A 344 -15.65 14.73 11.09
N ARG A 345 -16.04 15.79 10.37
CA ARG A 345 -16.56 15.63 9.00
C ARG A 345 -15.44 15.30 8.00
N SER A 346 -14.24 15.82 8.19
CA SER A 346 -13.08 15.57 7.33
C SER A 346 -12.53 14.14 7.45
N LYS A 347 -12.83 13.39 8.53
CA LYS A 347 -12.46 11.97 8.68
C LYS A 347 -12.89 11.10 7.50
N ARG A 348 -13.98 11.47 6.80
CA ARG A 348 -14.49 10.70 5.66
C ARG A 348 -13.55 10.66 4.46
N TRP A 349 -12.51 11.49 4.42
CA TRP A 349 -11.47 11.46 3.40
C TRP A 349 -10.31 10.52 3.76
N PHE A 350 -10.24 10.10 5.03
CA PHE A 350 -9.17 9.27 5.57
C PHE A 350 -9.63 7.85 5.79
N TYR A 351 -8.67 6.92 5.83
CA TYR A 351 -8.97 5.55 6.24
C TYR A 351 -9.54 5.56 7.67
N PRO A 352 -10.54 4.73 8.00
CA PRO A 352 -11.13 4.71 9.34
C PRO A 352 -10.09 4.51 10.45
N GLY A 353 -9.97 5.50 11.34
CA GLY A 353 -9.01 5.49 12.46
C GLY A 353 -7.63 6.08 12.11
N ASP A 354 -7.38 6.43 10.86
CA ASP A 354 -6.17 7.10 10.39
C ASP A 354 -6.41 8.60 10.16
N TYR A 355 -5.37 9.40 10.33
CA TYR A 355 -5.38 10.87 10.18
C TYR A 355 -4.37 11.38 9.14
N THR A 356 -3.59 10.48 8.54
CA THR A 356 -2.60 10.77 7.50
C THR A 356 -3.00 10.11 6.19
N HIS A 357 -3.35 8.82 6.22
CA HIS A 357 -3.59 8.07 5.00
C HIS A 357 -5.04 8.17 4.54
N THR A 358 -5.20 8.49 3.26
CA THR A 358 -6.51 8.68 2.63
C THR A 358 -7.19 7.37 2.29
N ASN A 359 -8.51 7.39 2.27
CA ASN A 359 -9.30 6.37 1.59
C ASN A 359 -9.50 6.74 0.11
N ASP A 360 -10.19 5.92 -0.66
CA ASP A 360 -10.44 6.19 -2.10
C ASP A 360 -11.15 7.54 -2.36
N PHE A 361 -12.02 8.01 -1.45
CA PHE A 361 -12.72 9.29 -1.61
C PHE A 361 -11.80 10.48 -1.40
N GLY A 362 -10.99 10.47 -0.33
CA GLY A 362 -9.97 11.50 -0.10
C GLY A 362 -8.94 11.52 -1.23
N ALA A 363 -8.46 10.34 -1.63
CA ALA A 363 -7.53 10.21 -2.74
C ALA A 363 -8.10 10.78 -4.05
N CYS A 364 -9.37 10.54 -4.37
CA CYS A 364 -10.03 11.15 -5.53
C CYS A 364 -10.13 12.68 -5.42
N ARG A 365 -10.45 13.21 -4.24
CA ARG A 365 -10.54 14.66 -3.99
C ARG A 365 -9.21 15.35 -4.27
N PHE A 366 -8.13 14.80 -3.74
CA PHE A 366 -6.78 15.36 -3.89
C PHE A 366 -6.23 15.15 -5.30
N ALA A 367 -6.51 13.99 -5.92
CA ALA A 367 -6.14 13.72 -7.30
C ALA A 367 -6.80 14.68 -8.29
N ALA A 368 -8.09 14.99 -8.10
CA ALA A 368 -8.81 15.95 -8.94
C ALA A 368 -8.20 17.36 -8.87
N PHE A 369 -7.82 17.81 -7.66
CA PHE A 369 -7.12 19.08 -7.48
C PHE A 369 -5.76 19.09 -8.18
N VAL A 370 -4.91 18.08 -7.93
CA VAL A 370 -3.58 17.97 -8.56
C VAL A 370 -3.68 17.91 -10.08
N ALA A 371 -4.60 17.09 -10.61
CA ALA A 371 -4.83 16.99 -12.06
C ALA A 371 -5.29 18.32 -12.66
N GLY A 372 -6.21 19.03 -12.02
CA GLY A 372 -6.66 20.36 -12.46
C GLY A 372 -5.51 21.36 -12.53
N ARG A 373 -4.65 21.39 -11.50
CA ARG A 373 -3.47 22.26 -11.48
C ARG A 373 -2.41 21.86 -12.52
N LEU A 374 -2.17 20.56 -12.70
CA LEU A 374 -1.24 20.07 -13.72
C LEU A 374 -1.72 20.40 -15.14
N CYS A 375 -3.01 20.20 -15.42
CA CYS A 375 -3.60 20.56 -16.71
C CYS A 375 -3.49 22.07 -16.97
N ALA A 376 -3.76 22.91 -15.96
CA ALA A 376 -3.59 24.36 -16.06
C ALA A 376 -2.13 24.76 -16.35
N LEU A 377 -1.15 24.13 -15.70
CA LEU A 377 0.27 24.34 -15.97
C LEU A 377 0.65 23.97 -17.42
N ALA A 378 0.02 22.95 -17.98
CA ALA A 378 0.22 22.53 -19.36
C ALA A 378 -0.64 23.31 -20.38
N GLY A 379 -1.45 24.28 -19.93
CA GLY A 379 -2.37 25.02 -20.81
C GLY A 379 -3.48 24.14 -21.41
N ARG A 380 -3.86 23.05 -20.74
CA ARG A 380 -4.90 22.11 -21.19
C ARG A 380 -6.13 22.15 -20.26
N PRO A 381 -7.35 21.95 -20.79
CA PRO A 381 -8.51 21.76 -19.95
C PRO A 381 -8.43 20.39 -19.25
N ALA A 382 -8.70 20.38 -17.95
CA ALA A 382 -8.92 19.13 -17.22
C ALA A 382 -10.27 18.51 -17.61
N PRO A 383 -10.37 17.17 -17.69
CA PRO A 383 -11.66 16.49 -17.79
C PRO A 383 -12.66 16.95 -16.72
N ALA A 384 -13.89 17.26 -17.13
CA ALA A 384 -14.97 17.65 -16.23
C ALA A 384 -15.56 16.41 -15.52
N VAL A 385 -14.79 15.82 -14.61
CA VAL A 385 -15.17 14.61 -13.88
C VAL A 385 -15.50 14.97 -12.43
N PRO A 386 -16.72 14.67 -11.94
CA PRO A 386 -17.08 14.98 -10.57
C PRO A 386 -16.38 14.06 -9.57
N VAL A 387 -15.90 14.65 -8.48
CA VAL A 387 -15.48 13.91 -7.27
C VAL A 387 -16.74 13.46 -6.54
N ARG A 388 -16.85 12.16 -6.25
CA ARG A 388 -17.94 11.63 -5.44
C ARG A 388 -17.55 11.71 -3.98
N GLU A 389 -18.47 12.14 -3.12
CA GLU A 389 -18.32 12.07 -1.67
C GLU A 389 -18.90 10.75 -1.14
N PRO A 390 -18.44 10.24 0.01
CA PRO A 390 -19.01 9.04 0.62
C PRO A 390 -20.44 9.30 1.09
N SER A 391 -21.34 8.34 0.86
CA SER A 391 -22.74 8.40 1.32
C SER A 391 -22.93 8.06 2.80
N GLY A 392 -21.85 7.75 3.53
CA GLY A 392 -21.86 7.40 4.94
C GLY A 392 -20.52 6.79 5.40
N PRO A 393 -20.31 6.58 6.70
CA PRO A 393 -19.13 5.89 7.19
C PRO A 393 -19.17 4.42 6.74
N MET A 394 -18.14 4.00 6.01
CA MET A 394 -17.96 2.61 5.63
C MET A 394 -16.84 2.04 6.48
N LEU A 395 -17.20 1.21 7.44
CA LEU A 395 -16.24 0.61 8.36
C LEU A 395 -15.49 -0.53 7.68
N PRO A 396 -14.25 -0.84 8.07
CA PRO A 396 -13.60 -2.08 7.67
C PRO A 396 -14.42 -3.29 8.15
N LEU A 397 -14.35 -4.41 7.42
CA LEU A 397 -14.91 -5.66 7.94
C LEU A 397 -14.14 -6.08 9.20
N THR A 398 -14.85 -6.71 10.13
CA THR A 398 -14.25 -7.32 11.32
C THR A 398 -14.23 -8.84 11.16
N PRO A 399 -13.15 -9.52 11.59
CA PRO A 399 -13.12 -10.97 11.60
C PRO A 399 -14.25 -11.52 12.50
N PRO A 400 -14.87 -12.67 12.14
CA PRO A 400 -15.77 -13.40 13.03
C PRO A 400 -15.13 -13.70 14.39
N ALA A 401 -15.93 -13.77 15.46
CA ALA A 401 -15.41 -13.98 16.82
C ALA A 401 -14.69 -15.33 16.99
N ASP A 402 -15.09 -16.33 16.21
CA ASP A 402 -14.53 -17.68 16.13
C ASP A 402 -13.45 -17.82 15.05
N ALA A 403 -13.19 -16.78 14.26
CA ALA A 403 -12.10 -16.77 13.31
C ALA A 403 -10.77 -16.74 14.08
N ALA A 404 -10.21 -17.92 14.29
CA ALA A 404 -8.78 -18.05 14.54
C ALA A 404 -8.05 -17.62 13.26
N PRO A 405 -6.94 -16.86 13.34
CA PRO A 405 -6.04 -16.64 12.22
C PRO A 405 -5.84 -17.94 11.45
N THR A 406 -6.41 -18.02 10.23
CA THR A 406 -6.34 -19.23 9.43
C THR A 406 -4.89 -19.41 9.00
N GLY A 407 -4.20 -20.36 9.65
CA GLY A 407 -3.15 -21.14 9.02
C GLY A 407 -1.79 -20.50 8.73
N GLU A 408 -1.59 -19.21 8.95
CA GLU A 408 -0.27 -18.64 9.23
C GLU A 408 -0.39 -17.77 10.47
N THR A 409 -0.32 -18.41 11.63
CA THR A 409 0.16 -17.65 12.80
C THR A 409 1.53 -17.08 12.42
N PRO A 410 1.91 -15.88 12.88
CA PRO A 410 3.26 -15.33 12.65
C PRO A 410 4.37 -16.30 13.12
N PHE A 411 4.00 -17.33 13.89
CA PHE A 411 4.86 -18.39 14.40
C PHE A 411 5.03 -19.61 13.47
N ALA A 412 4.20 -19.79 12.44
CA ALA A 412 4.13 -21.05 11.67
C ALA A 412 5.46 -21.38 10.96
N VAL A 413 6.15 -20.36 10.45
CA VAL A 413 7.48 -20.50 9.83
C VAL A 413 8.52 -21.00 10.83
N TYR A 414 8.39 -20.67 12.11
CA TYR A 414 9.34 -21.09 13.17
C TYR A 414 9.10 -22.51 13.66
N GLU A 415 7.90 -23.04 13.47
CA GLU A 415 7.52 -24.40 13.85
C GLU A 415 7.71 -25.40 12.70
N THR A 416 7.71 -24.91 11.45
CA THR A 416 7.78 -25.76 10.24
C THR A 416 9.13 -25.68 9.53
N GLN A 417 9.85 -24.56 9.61
CA GLN A 417 11.15 -24.39 8.98
C GLN A 417 12.27 -24.30 10.03
N GLN A 418 13.12 -25.32 10.05
CA GLN A 418 14.23 -25.48 10.99
C GLN A 418 13.80 -25.30 12.47
N PRO A 419 12.79 -26.06 12.95
CA PRO A 419 12.20 -25.86 14.27
C PRO A 419 13.20 -26.02 15.43
N ASP A 420 14.22 -26.86 15.25
CA ASP A 420 15.24 -27.16 16.27
C ASP A 420 16.47 -26.23 16.20
N ALA A 421 16.52 -25.30 15.23
CA ALA A 421 17.63 -24.35 15.16
C ALA A 421 17.55 -23.34 16.33
N PRO A 422 18.70 -22.84 16.82
CA PRO A 422 18.73 -21.80 17.85
C PRO A 422 17.89 -20.59 17.45
N LEU A 423 17.08 -20.10 18.38
CA LEU A 423 16.31 -18.88 18.22
C LEU A 423 17.24 -17.67 18.30
N THR A 424 17.30 -16.91 17.23
CA THR A 424 18.13 -15.71 17.15
C THR A 424 17.43 -14.49 17.77
N ARG A 425 18.18 -13.43 18.10
CA ARG A 425 17.61 -12.15 18.57
C ARG A 425 16.60 -11.57 17.58
N ALA A 426 16.91 -11.63 16.28
CA ALA A 426 15.98 -11.18 15.23
C ALA A 426 14.68 -11.99 15.24
N ASP A 427 14.78 -13.32 15.28
CA ASP A 427 13.61 -14.20 15.32
C ASP A 427 12.78 -14.00 16.59
N ALA A 428 13.44 -13.85 17.75
CA ALA A 428 12.79 -13.59 19.02
C ALA A 428 11.99 -12.28 18.98
N LEU A 429 12.54 -11.20 18.42
CA LEU A 429 11.84 -9.92 18.29
C LEU A 429 10.65 -10.02 17.32
N CYS A 430 10.79 -10.75 16.21
CA CYS A 430 9.67 -11.03 15.30
C CYS A 430 8.53 -11.77 16.03
N GLN A 431 8.85 -12.81 16.78
CA GLN A 431 7.85 -13.57 17.52
C GLN A 431 7.18 -12.73 18.62
N ILE A 432 7.98 -12.04 19.45
CA ILE A 432 7.47 -11.25 20.59
C ILE A 432 6.62 -10.08 20.12
N THR A 433 7.07 -9.31 19.13
CA THR A 433 6.30 -8.15 18.64
C THR A 433 4.99 -8.57 17.98
N ALA A 434 4.97 -9.70 17.28
CA ALA A 434 3.76 -10.30 16.74
C ALA A 434 2.80 -10.77 17.85
N THR A 435 3.31 -11.46 18.89
CA THR A 435 2.52 -11.84 20.07
C THR A 435 1.90 -10.62 20.73
N LEU A 436 2.70 -9.57 20.92
CA LEU A 436 2.29 -8.32 21.52
C LEU A 436 1.43 -7.45 20.59
N LYS A 437 1.13 -7.87 19.35
CA LYS A 437 0.38 -7.08 18.36
C LYS A 437 0.94 -5.66 18.23
N LEU A 438 2.26 -5.54 18.18
CA LEU A 438 2.97 -4.29 17.98
C LEU A 438 3.19 -4.08 16.49
N PHE A 439 2.92 -2.86 16.02
CA PHE A 439 3.09 -2.48 14.63
C PHE A 439 3.98 -1.23 14.56
N PRO A 440 4.85 -1.12 13.56
CA PRO A 440 5.70 0.06 13.41
C PRO A 440 4.81 1.26 13.12
N VAL A 441 4.85 2.28 13.99
CA VAL A 441 4.03 3.48 13.84
C VAL A 441 4.64 4.51 12.86
N ASN A 442 5.82 4.23 12.28
CA ASN A 442 6.60 5.13 11.43
C ASN A 442 7.48 4.37 10.41
N GLY A 443 8.02 5.07 9.40
CA GLY A 443 9.06 4.53 8.52
C GLY A 443 10.27 4.04 9.32
N TYR A 444 10.89 2.95 8.87
CA TYR A 444 11.94 2.25 9.62
C TYR A 444 13.21 3.09 9.77
N LYS A 445 13.69 3.25 11.01
CA LYS A 445 15.02 3.78 11.36
C LYS A 445 15.61 2.90 12.47
N SER A 446 16.50 1.99 12.09
CA SER A 446 17.27 1.22 13.08
C SER A 446 18.10 2.16 13.96
N PRO A 447 18.05 2.05 15.30
CA PRO A 447 19.07 2.64 16.15
C PRO A 447 20.38 1.82 16.14
N PHE A 448 20.39 0.64 15.53
CA PHE A 448 21.51 -0.30 15.53
C PHE A 448 22.24 -0.34 14.18
N ALA A 449 23.57 -0.31 14.22
CA ALA A 449 24.43 -0.22 13.04
C ALA A 449 24.39 -1.45 12.13
N ASP A 450 23.99 -2.61 12.67
CA ASP A 450 23.98 -3.92 12.01
C ASP A 450 22.57 -4.39 11.59
N VAL A 451 21.55 -3.54 11.76
CA VAL A 451 20.19 -3.82 11.28
C VAL A 451 19.82 -2.89 10.13
N VAL A 452 19.93 -3.42 8.92
CA VAL A 452 19.54 -2.74 7.69
C VAL A 452 18.02 -2.68 7.60
N GLY A 453 17.45 -1.53 7.23
CA GLY A 453 15.99 -1.33 7.23
C GLY A 453 15.19 -2.13 6.22
N GLN A 454 15.88 -2.80 5.31
CA GLN A 454 15.32 -3.70 4.32
C GLN A 454 15.34 -5.17 4.80
N ALA A 455 15.93 -5.46 5.97
CA ALA A 455 15.94 -6.80 6.51
C ALA A 455 14.51 -7.25 6.85
N PRO A 456 14.13 -8.52 6.60
CA PRO A 456 12.77 -9.02 6.87
C PRO A 456 12.30 -8.82 8.33
N PHE A 457 13.24 -8.78 9.28
CA PHE A 457 12.99 -8.56 10.70
C PHE A 457 13.06 -7.08 11.14
N ALA A 458 13.39 -6.16 10.24
CA ALA A 458 13.52 -4.73 10.54
C ALA A 458 12.22 -4.18 11.17
N GLY A 459 11.05 -4.44 10.58
CA GLY A 459 9.78 -3.97 11.15
C GLY A 459 9.55 -4.40 12.62
N ALA A 460 9.99 -5.61 12.99
CA ALA A 460 9.92 -6.11 14.36
C ALA A 460 10.92 -5.39 15.27
N VAL A 461 12.17 -5.22 14.83
CA VAL A 461 13.19 -4.45 15.58
C VAL A 461 12.69 -3.03 15.87
N GLN A 462 12.10 -2.36 14.88
CA GLN A 462 11.55 -1.02 15.06
C GLN A 462 10.42 -0.97 16.09
N SER A 463 9.51 -1.94 16.03
CA SER A 463 8.37 -2.03 16.94
C SER A 463 8.84 -2.29 18.38
N ALA A 464 9.87 -3.13 18.54
CA ALA A 464 10.48 -3.43 19.83
C ALA A 464 11.22 -2.22 20.42
N VAL A 465 11.96 -1.47 19.61
CA VAL A 465 12.62 -0.21 20.02
C VAL A 465 11.58 0.82 20.47
N GLN A 466 10.52 1.03 19.68
CA GLN A 466 9.46 1.99 20.00
C GLN A 466 8.71 1.65 21.28
N SER A 467 8.67 0.36 21.63
CA SER A 467 7.99 -0.16 22.81
C SER A 467 8.93 -0.39 23.99
N GLY A 468 10.21 -0.01 23.88
CA GLY A 468 11.21 -0.14 24.95
C GLY A 468 11.48 -1.57 25.38
N LEU A 469 11.42 -2.54 24.45
CA LEU A 469 11.53 -3.97 24.78
C LEU A 469 12.97 -4.52 24.79
N ILE A 470 13.90 -3.86 24.10
CA ILE A 470 15.25 -4.39 23.89
C ILE A 470 16.12 -4.07 25.11
N PRO A 471 16.67 -5.09 25.81
CA PRO A 471 17.55 -4.87 26.95
C PRO A 471 18.80 -4.08 26.57
N GLU A 472 19.24 -3.16 27.42
CA GLU A 472 20.42 -2.33 27.16
C GLU A 472 21.67 -3.17 26.87
N HIS A 473 21.85 -4.27 27.60
CA HIS A 473 23.01 -5.15 27.46
C HIS A 473 23.05 -5.91 26.12
N TRP A 474 21.94 -6.00 25.37
CA TRP A 474 21.97 -6.53 24.00
C TRP A 474 22.66 -5.59 23.02
N THR A 475 22.73 -4.31 23.35
CA THR A 475 23.01 -3.22 22.40
C THR A 475 24.12 -2.28 22.86
N ALA A 476 24.91 -2.70 23.85
CA ALA A 476 25.92 -1.87 24.51
C ALA A 476 27.01 -1.34 23.57
N ASP A 477 27.25 -1.98 22.43
CA ASP A 477 28.20 -1.59 21.39
C ASP A 477 27.55 -0.86 20.19
N GLY A 478 26.25 -0.55 20.29
CA GLY A 478 25.49 0.08 19.20
C GLY A 478 25.01 -0.89 18.12
N CYS A 479 25.18 -2.20 18.30
CA CYS A 479 24.72 -3.26 17.40
C CYS A 479 23.66 -4.13 18.11
N LEU A 480 22.71 -4.70 17.37
CA LEU A 480 21.70 -5.62 17.89
C LEU A 480 22.22 -7.06 17.99
N HIS A 481 23.16 -7.42 17.13
CA HIS A 481 23.65 -8.78 16.87
C HIS A 481 22.49 -9.72 16.48
N PRO A 482 21.82 -9.48 15.34
CA PRO A 482 20.56 -10.15 15.00
C PRO A 482 20.66 -11.67 14.93
N GLY A 483 21.84 -12.22 14.62
CA GLY A 483 22.11 -13.66 14.57
C GLY A 483 22.51 -14.30 15.89
N GLN A 484 22.67 -13.54 16.97
CA GLN A 484 23.02 -14.10 18.28
C GLN A 484 21.86 -14.91 18.85
N SER A 485 22.15 -16.09 19.39
CA SER A 485 21.15 -16.95 20.01
C SER A 485 20.63 -16.36 21.32
N VAL A 486 19.39 -16.69 21.66
CA VAL A 486 18.68 -16.17 22.84
C VAL A 486 18.36 -17.31 23.81
N THR A 487 18.70 -17.11 25.08
CA THR A 487 18.30 -17.99 26.18
C THR A 487 16.85 -17.76 26.60
N LEU A 488 16.26 -18.70 27.34
CA LEU A 488 14.92 -18.51 27.88
C LEU A 488 14.82 -17.27 28.78
N ALA A 489 15.82 -17.02 29.63
CA ALA A 489 15.86 -15.84 30.49
C ALA A 489 15.79 -14.54 29.68
N GLU A 490 16.63 -14.41 28.65
CA GLU A 490 16.69 -13.22 27.80
C GLU A 490 15.40 -13.03 26.98
N PHE A 491 14.80 -14.13 26.49
CA PHE A 491 13.52 -14.07 25.79
C PHE A 491 12.39 -13.53 26.68
N LEU A 492 12.34 -13.99 27.94
CA LEU A 492 11.37 -13.51 28.93
C LEU A 492 11.62 -12.05 29.33
N GLU A 493 12.88 -11.62 29.39
CA GLU A 493 13.26 -10.23 29.68
C GLU A 493 12.70 -9.26 28.62
N VAL A 494 12.70 -9.66 27.35
CA VAL A 494 12.14 -8.89 26.22
C VAL A 494 10.61 -8.93 26.21
N LEU A 495 10.01 -10.10 26.45
CA LEU A 495 8.56 -10.29 26.39
C LEU A 495 7.82 -9.59 27.54
N ARG A 496 8.38 -9.65 28.75
CA ARG A 496 7.70 -9.23 29.98
C ARG A 496 7.26 -7.76 29.98
N PRO A 497 8.10 -6.76 29.63
CA PRO A 497 7.70 -5.35 29.66
C PRO A 497 6.49 -5.07 28.76
N GLY A 498 6.46 -5.67 27.57
CA GLY A 498 5.37 -5.51 26.61
C GLY A 498 4.05 -6.12 27.09
N TYR A 499 4.12 -7.26 27.80
CA TYR A 499 2.95 -7.86 28.42
C TYR A 499 2.44 -7.04 29.63
N ALA A 500 3.37 -6.61 30.49
CA ALA A 500 3.06 -5.85 31.70
C ALA A 500 2.35 -4.52 31.41
N ALA A 501 2.60 -3.93 30.24
CA ALA A 501 1.91 -2.72 29.77
C ALA A 501 0.41 -2.92 29.50
N ARG A 502 -0.05 -4.18 29.40
CA ARG A 502 -1.45 -4.53 29.05
C ARG A 502 -2.15 -5.35 30.12
N ARG A 503 -1.40 -6.17 30.86
CA ARG A 503 -1.92 -6.98 31.96
C ARG A 503 -1.01 -6.87 33.18
N PRO A 504 -1.57 -6.64 34.39
CA PRO A 504 -0.78 -6.57 35.60
C PRO A 504 -0.09 -7.91 35.87
N LEU A 505 1.21 -7.85 36.19
CA LEU A 505 1.98 -9.00 36.65
C LEU A 505 2.22 -8.88 38.17
N PRO A 506 2.16 -9.99 38.91
CA PRO A 506 2.45 -10.01 40.34
C PRO A 506 3.92 -9.68 40.60
N ALA A 507 4.23 -9.15 41.79
CA ALA A 507 5.62 -8.89 42.19
C ALA A 507 6.38 -10.22 42.38
N GLY A 508 7.62 -10.29 41.86
CA GLY A 508 8.43 -11.50 41.94
C GLY A 508 9.54 -11.55 40.90
N ALA A 509 10.30 -12.65 40.87
CA ALA A 509 11.30 -12.89 39.84
C ALA A 509 10.63 -13.13 38.48
N VAL A 510 11.36 -12.85 37.39
CA VAL A 510 10.85 -12.99 36.00
C VAL A 510 10.34 -14.39 35.72
N ALA A 511 11.03 -15.42 36.20
CA ALA A 511 10.65 -16.81 36.03
C ALA A 511 9.32 -17.15 36.74
N ASP A 512 9.15 -16.70 37.99
CA ASP A 512 7.92 -16.93 38.76
C ASP A 512 6.73 -16.22 38.11
N GLN A 513 6.94 -15.00 37.63
CA GLN A 513 5.95 -14.24 36.87
C GLN A 513 5.55 -14.98 35.59
N ALA A 514 6.50 -15.54 34.85
CA ALA A 514 6.25 -16.26 33.61
C ALA A 514 5.51 -17.59 33.84
N VAL A 515 5.82 -18.32 34.92
CA VAL A 515 5.07 -19.53 35.33
C VAL A 515 3.65 -19.17 35.74
N GLN A 516 3.47 -18.14 36.57
CA GLN A 516 2.14 -17.71 37.02
C GLN A 516 1.28 -17.15 35.88
N ALA A 517 1.89 -16.50 34.90
CA ALA A 517 1.23 -16.02 33.68
C ALA A 517 1.01 -17.13 32.64
N GLY A 518 1.48 -18.36 32.90
CA GLY A 518 1.29 -19.54 32.06
C GLY A 518 2.15 -19.58 30.80
N TRP A 519 3.21 -18.79 30.72
CA TRP A 519 4.07 -18.72 29.52
C TRP A 519 5.02 -19.91 29.44
N ILE A 520 5.49 -20.39 30.59
CA ILE A 520 6.42 -21.51 30.74
C ILE A 520 5.98 -22.44 31.87
N ASP A 521 6.51 -23.65 31.86
CA ASP A 521 6.28 -24.65 32.91
C ASP A 521 7.26 -24.45 34.08
N ALA A 522 6.85 -24.87 35.29
CA ALA A 522 7.71 -24.79 36.46
C ALA A 522 8.98 -25.65 36.29
N GLY A 523 10.14 -25.10 36.63
CA GLY A 523 11.43 -25.79 36.49
C GLY A 523 12.06 -25.72 35.09
N ALA A 524 11.55 -24.86 34.20
CA ALA A 524 12.19 -24.60 32.90
C ALA A 524 13.63 -24.10 33.06
N ASP A 525 14.54 -24.58 32.19
CA ASP A 525 15.94 -24.15 32.19
C ASP A 525 16.07 -22.75 31.60
N LEU A 526 16.25 -21.76 32.48
CA LEU A 526 16.36 -20.34 32.11
C LEU A 526 17.63 -20.04 31.29
N ASN A 527 18.69 -20.83 31.45
CA ASN A 527 19.96 -20.62 30.75
C ASN A 527 20.01 -21.41 29.42
N GLY A 528 19.02 -22.26 29.17
CA GLY A 528 18.90 -22.99 27.92
C GLY A 528 18.67 -22.05 26.75
N VAL A 529 19.44 -22.24 25.68
CA VAL A 529 19.21 -21.57 24.39
C VAL A 529 17.89 -22.10 23.83
N LEU A 530 16.95 -21.21 23.53
CA LEU A 530 15.68 -21.58 22.93
C LEU A 530 15.88 -22.04 21.49
N THR A 531 15.09 -23.02 21.06
CA THR A 531 14.89 -23.28 19.64
C THR A 531 13.80 -22.38 19.06
N ARG A 532 13.78 -22.26 17.73
CA ARG A 532 12.75 -21.50 17.00
C ARG A 532 11.33 -21.96 17.36
N ALA A 533 11.09 -23.26 17.46
CA ALA A 533 9.79 -23.82 17.83
C ALA A 533 9.43 -23.60 19.31
N GLN A 534 10.41 -23.63 20.22
CA GLN A 534 10.16 -23.36 21.65
C GLN A 534 9.73 -21.91 21.89
N GLY A 535 10.38 -20.93 21.23
CA GLY A 535 9.96 -19.53 21.28
C GLY A 535 8.51 -19.34 20.80
N ALA A 536 8.16 -19.98 19.68
CA ALA A 536 6.81 -19.96 19.11
C ALA A 536 5.76 -20.54 20.08
N ALA A 537 6.08 -21.65 20.73
CA ALA A 537 5.20 -22.30 21.71
C ALA A 537 4.93 -21.39 22.93
N ILE A 538 5.95 -20.69 23.44
CA ILE A 538 5.79 -19.71 24.51
C ILE A 538 4.88 -18.58 24.05
N CYS A 539 5.15 -18.00 22.87
CA CYS A 539 4.36 -16.94 22.27
C CYS A 539 2.87 -17.29 22.09
N ARG A 540 2.53 -18.56 21.82
CA ARG A 540 1.13 -19.03 21.75
C ARG A 540 0.44 -19.12 23.11
N ARG A 541 1.18 -19.39 24.18
CA ARG A 541 0.64 -19.46 25.55
C ARG A 541 0.33 -18.06 26.12
N VAL A 542 0.99 -17.02 25.61
CA VAL A 542 0.79 -15.63 26.03
C VAL A 542 -0.59 -15.13 25.58
N GLN A 543 -1.48 -14.90 26.55
CA GLN A 543 -2.81 -14.32 26.31
C GLN A 543 -2.82 -12.83 26.68
N ILE A 544 -2.99 -11.96 25.68
CA ILE A 544 -3.04 -10.50 25.84
C ILE A 544 -4.47 -10.01 25.83
#